data_AF-A0A6S7DN55-F1
#
_entry.id   AF-A0A6S7DN55-F1
#
_cell.length_a   1.000
_cell.length_b   1.000
_cell.length_c   1.000
_cell.angle_alpha   90.00
_cell.angle_beta   90.00
_cell.angle_gamma   90.00
#
_symmetry.space_group_name_H-M   'P 1'
#
loop_
_entity.id
_entity.type
_entity.pdbx_description
1 polymer ?
#
loop_
_entity_poly.entity_id
_entity_poly.type
_entity_poly.pdbx_seq_one_letter_code
_entity_poly.pdbx_strand_id
1 'polypeptide(L)'
;MPRLLTKPAAWIAAAALSLGFGTASAQQYEESATALAQIHAIMEYCGVLTPQMLDIMKQRKQKAARETGVSTLVYDAAYLRAYTKSRNMLDEYGEEEKELTCQPMRAMAGQD
;
A
#
# COMPACT_ATOMS: atom_id res chain seq x y z
N MET A 1 26.43 -64.90 0.09
CA MET A 1 25.92 -63.77 -0.71
C MET A 1 25.42 -62.68 0.24
N PRO A 2 26.04 -61.48 0.29
CA PRO A 2 25.57 -60.37 1.12
C PRO A 2 24.64 -59.45 0.31
N ARG A 3 23.60 -58.89 0.94
CA ARG A 3 22.90 -57.71 0.44
C ARG A 3 23.02 -56.59 1.47
N LEU A 4 23.89 -55.64 1.15
CA LEU A 4 23.93 -54.28 1.69
C LEU A 4 22.69 -53.53 1.23
N LEU A 5 22.02 -52.81 2.14
CA LEU A 5 21.34 -51.55 1.81
C LEU A 5 21.10 -50.74 3.08
N THR A 6 22.17 -50.06 3.49
CA THR A 6 22.24 -48.68 3.98
C THR A 6 20.91 -47.96 4.24
N LYS A 7 20.66 -47.59 5.50
CA LYS A 7 19.83 -46.42 5.84
C LYS A 7 20.75 -45.32 6.38
N PRO A 8 20.98 -44.22 5.65
CA PRO A 8 21.57 -43.03 6.24
C PRO A 8 20.49 -42.21 6.95
N ALA A 9 20.91 -41.53 8.01
CA ALA A 9 20.15 -40.51 8.69
C ALA A 9 19.63 -39.45 7.71
N ALA A 10 18.34 -39.15 7.77
CA ALA A 10 17.78 -37.92 7.22
C ALA A 10 16.66 -37.44 8.14
N TRP A 11 17.00 -36.51 9.03
CA TRP A 11 16.77 -35.08 8.85
C TRP A 11 15.37 -34.68 9.33
N ILE A 12 15.36 -34.09 10.52
CA ILE A 12 14.29 -33.27 11.07
C ILE A 12 13.96 -32.19 10.04
N ALA A 13 12.82 -32.29 9.36
CA ALA A 13 12.32 -31.20 8.53
C ALA A 13 10.82 -31.38 8.26
N ALA A 14 9.98 -30.82 9.13
CA ALA A 14 8.62 -30.41 8.76
C ALA A 14 8.03 -29.42 9.79
N ALA A 15 8.79 -28.37 10.13
CA ALA A 15 8.22 -27.17 10.75
C ALA A 15 8.20 -26.06 9.69
N ALA A 16 7.34 -26.18 8.67
CA ALA A 16 7.18 -25.15 7.64
C ALA A 16 5.84 -25.23 6.89
N LEU A 17 4.73 -25.57 7.57
CA LEU A 17 3.40 -25.60 6.92
C LEU A 17 2.37 -24.65 7.54
N SER A 18 2.81 -23.59 8.22
CA SER A 18 1.89 -22.61 8.82
C SER A 18 2.05 -21.17 8.31
N LEU A 19 2.74 -20.94 7.18
CA LEU A 19 2.91 -19.59 6.60
C LEU A 19 2.12 -19.34 5.30
N GLY A 20 1.25 -20.27 4.89
CA GLY A 20 0.50 -20.17 3.63
C GLY A 20 -0.69 -19.19 3.63
N PHE A 21 -1.07 -18.61 4.77
CA PHE A 21 -2.28 -17.78 4.88
C PHE A 21 -2.02 -16.27 5.03
N GLY A 22 -0.76 -15.82 5.01
CA GLY A 22 -0.40 -14.41 5.30
C GLY A 22 -0.11 -13.52 4.10
N THR A 23 0.03 -14.05 2.87
CA THR A 23 0.53 -13.25 1.74
C THR A 23 -0.56 -12.47 1.01
N ALA A 24 -1.78 -13.00 0.94
CA ALA A 24 -2.90 -12.30 0.31
C ALA A 24 -3.28 -11.02 1.08
N SER A 25 -3.26 -11.08 2.42
CA SER A 25 -3.56 -9.91 3.27
C SER A 25 -2.45 -8.87 3.23
N ALA A 26 -1.18 -9.29 3.16
CA ALA A 26 -0.03 -8.37 3.08
C ALA A 26 0.01 -7.62 1.74
N GLN A 27 -0.21 -8.30 0.61
CA GLN A 27 -0.26 -7.64 -0.69
C GLN A 27 -1.44 -6.67 -0.79
N GLN A 28 -2.64 -7.09 -0.36
CA GLN A 28 -3.81 -6.23 -0.33
C GLN A 28 -3.61 -5.01 0.59
N TYR A 29 -2.88 -5.18 1.70
CA TYR A 29 -2.51 -4.10 2.60
C TYR A 29 -1.60 -3.07 1.92
N GLU A 30 -0.56 -3.53 1.24
CA GLU A 30 0.38 -2.68 0.51
C GLU A 30 -0.28 -1.95 -0.68
N GLU A 31 -1.15 -2.64 -1.43
CA GLU A 31 -1.96 -2.04 -2.49
C GLU A 31 -2.87 -0.94 -1.92
N SER A 32 -3.50 -1.19 -0.77
CA SER A 32 -4.34 -0.19 -0.12
C SER A 32 -3.55 1.03 0.36
N ALA A 33 -2.31 0.83 0.86
CA ALA A 33 -1.42 1.92 1.25
C ALA A 33 -1.01 2.77 0.05
N THR A 34 -0.65 2.11 -1.04
CA THR A 34 -0.26 2.73 -2.30
C THR A 34 -1.40 3.55 -2.90
N ALA A 35 -2.62 2.99 -2.97
CA ALA A 35 -3.78 3.68 -3.50
C ALA A 35 -4.14 4.91 -2.65
N LEU A 36 -4.13 4.78 -1.31
CA LEU A 36 -4.41 5.89 -0.41
C LEU A 36 -3.38 7.03 -0.57
N ALA A 37 -2.11 6.68 -0.73
CA ALA A 37 -1.01 7.62 -0.91
C ALA A 37 -1.12 8.42 -2.22
N GLN A 38 -1.47 7.75 -3.33
CA GLN A 38 -1.67 8.39 -4.63
C GLN A 38 -2.81 9.40 -4.57
N ILE A 39 -3.95 9.00 -4.01
CA ILE A 39 -5.12 9.88 -3.87
C ILE A 39 -4.78 11.08 -2.98
N HIS A 40 -4.07 10.87 -1.87
CA HIS A 40 -3.62 11.98 -1.02
C HIS A 40 -2.73 12.96 -1.79
N ALA A 41 -1.71 12.45 -2.50
CA ALA A 41 -0.79 13.29 -3.26
C ALA A 41 -1.52 14.15 -4.32
N ILE A 42 -2.46 13.57 -5.06
CA ILE A 42 -3.24 14.28 -6.08
C ILE A 42 -4.15 15.35 -5.44
N MET A 43 -4.87 15.00 -4.37
CA MET A 43 -5.78 15.96 -3.73
C MET A 43 -5.04 17.12 -3.09
N GLU A 44 -3.88 16.87 -2.48
CA GLU A 44 -3.01 17.91 -1.94
C GLU A 44 -2.42 18.77 -3.07
N TYR A 45 -1.94 18.15 -4.15
CA TYR A 45 -1.44 18.84 -5.33
C TYR A 45 -2.48 19.78 -5.96
N CYS A 46 -3.74 19.34 -6.00
CA CYS A 46 -4.85 20.11 -6.53
C CYS A 46 -5.50 21.07 -5.52
N GLY A 47 -5.04 21.12 -4.26
CA GLY A 47 -5.60 22.01 -3.23
C GLY A 47 -7.01 21.64 -2.74
N VAL A 48 -7.49 20.44 -3.07
CA VAL A 48 -8.85 19.97 -2.74
C VAL A 48 -8.90 19.10 -1.48
N LEU A 49 -7.76 18.85 -0.86
CA LEU A 49 -7.66 18.03 0.34
C LEU A 49 -8.33 18.74 1.54
N THR A 50 -9.37 18.12 2.10
CA THR A 50 -10.03 18.64 3.31
C THR A 50 -9.61 17.89 4.58
N PRO A 51 -9.75 18.50 5.76
CA PRO A 51 -9.52 17.80 7.03
C PRO A 51 -10.40 16.55 7.19
N GLN A 52 -11.64 16.58 6.71
CA GLN A 52 -12.52 15.40 6.78
C GLN A 52 -12.00 14.24 5.92
N MET A 53 -11.42 14.53 4.75
CA MET A 53 -10.81 13.51 3.91
C MET A 53 -9.57 12.90 4.56
N LEU A 54 -8.74 13.70 5.24
CA LEU A 54 -7.60 13.21 6.01
C LEU A 54 -8.03 12.27 7.14
N ASP A 55 -9.10 12.59 7.86
CA ASP A 55 -9.64 11.72 8.91
C ASP A 55 -10.16 10.40 8.33
N ILE A 56 -10.87 10.44 7.19
CA ILE A 56 -11.32 9.23 6.49
C ILE A 56 -10.13 8.36 6.07
N MET A 57 -9.06 8.96 5.55
CA MET A 57 -7.83 8.25 5.18
C MET A 57 -7.18 7.57 6.39
N LYS A 58 -7.08 8.28 7.52
CA LYS A 58 -6.56 7.75 8.77
C LYS A 58 -7.38 6.57 9.28
N GLN A 59 -8.71 6.68 9.21
CA GLN A 59 -9.61 5.58 9.57
C GLN A 59 -9.43 4.36 8.66
N ARG A 60 -9.27 4.56 7.34
CA ARG A 60 -9.00 3.48 6.38
C ARG A 60 -7.69 2.75 6.69
N LYS A 61 -6.61 3.49 6.97
CA LYS A 61 -5.33 2.91 7.42
C LYS A 61 -5.51 2.06 8.68
N GLN A 62 -6.17 2.60 9.70
CA GLN A 62 -6.38 1.88 10.97
C GLN A 62 -7.23 0.63 10.79
N LYS A 63 -8.29 0.71 9.97
CA LYS A 63 -9.13 -0.43 9.63
C LYS A 63 -8.33 -1.52 8.92
N ALA A 64 -7.58 -1.17 7.89
CA ALA A 64 -6.75 -2.11 7.15
C ALA A 64 -5.71 -2.81 8.05
N ALA A 65 -5.12 -2.08 9.01
CA ALA A 65 -4.16 -2.65 9.96
C ALA A 65 -4.82 -3.69 10.88
N ARG A 66 -6.04 -3.39 11.36
CA ARG A 66 -6.82 -4.32 12.19
C ARG A 66 -7.26 -5.57 11.44
N GLU A 67 -7.66 -5.43 10.17
CA GLU A 67 -8.18 -6.54 9.37
C GLU A 67 -7.09 -7.50 8.88
N THR A 68 -5.91 -6.97 8.58
CA THR A 68 -4.81 -7.76 8.00
C THR A 68 -3.84 -8.30 9.03
N GLY A 69 -3.84 -7.74 10.26
CA GLY A 69 -2.84 -8.05 11.29
C GLY A 69 -1.43 -7.57 10.96
N VAL A 70 -1.26 -6.85 9.85
CA VAL A 70 0.02 -6.30 9.41
C VAL A 70 0.33 -5.02 10.19
N SER A 71 1.60 -4.84 10.54
CA SER A 71 2.07 -3.64 11.26
C SER A 71 1.79 -2.37 10.48
N THR A 72 1.30 -1.34 11.18
CA THR A 72 1.12 0.01 10.63
C THR A 72 2.43 0.62 10.12
N LEU A 73 3.58 0.18 10.62
CA LEU A 73 4.89 0.62 10.11
C LEU A 73 5.12 0.18 8.66
N VAL A 74 4.67 -1.02 8.30
CA VAL A 74 4.78 -1.52 6.91
C VAL A 74 3.88 -0.70 5.99
N TYR A 75 2.68 -0.35 6.46
CA TYR A 75 1.79 0.56 5.75
C TYR A 75 2.44 1.91 5.53
N ASP A 76 3.00 2.49 6.59
CA ASP A 76 3.59 3.83 6.54
C ASP A 76 4.78 3.89 5.60
N ALA A 77 5.61 2.84 5.57
CA ALA A 77 6.70 2.74 4.61
C ALA A 77 6.19 2.68 3.16
N ALA A 78 5.21 1.82 2.87
CA ALA A 78 4.61 1.70 1.54
C ALA A 78 3.91 2.99 1.11
N TYR A 79 3.16 3.58 2.03
CA TYR A 79 2.45 4.84 1.88
C TYR A 79 3.41 5.99 1.55
N LEU A 80 4.45 6.20 2.36
CA LEU A 80 5.42 7.28 2.15
C LEU A 80 6.17 7.13 0.83
N ARG A 81 6.55 5.89 0.46
CA ARG A 81 7.19 5.61 -0.83
C ARG A 81 6.27 5.99 -1.99
N ALA A 82 5.01 5.54 -1.95
CA ALA A 82 4.05 5.81 -3.00
C ALA A 82 3.69 7.30 -3.10
N TYR A 83 3.47 7.96 -1.95
CA TYR A 83 3.16 9.39 -1.87
C TYR A 83 4.30 10.23 -2.46
N THR A 84 5.54 9.96 -2.03
CA THR A 84 6.71 10.69 -2.54
C THR A 84 6.87 10.50 -4.04
N LYS A 85 6.71 9.27 -4.53
CA LYS A 85 6.75 8.98 -5.97
C LYS A 85 5.69 9.75 -6.74
N SER A 86 4.46 9.77 -6.24
CA SER A 86 3.36 10.51 -6.87
C SER A 86 3.58 12.02 -6.85
N ARG A 87 4.05 12.58 -5.74
CA ARG A 87 4.41 14.01 -5.66
C ARG A 87 5.48 14.37 -6.67
N ASN A 88 6.57 13.61 -6.75
CA ASN A 88 7.63 13.86 -7.74
C ASN A 88 7.09 13.82 -9.18
N MET A 89 6.24 12.84 -9.50
CA MET A 89 5.61 12.76 -10.83
C MET A 89 4.71 13.96 -11.13
N LEU A 90 3.92 14.43 -10.15
CA LEU A 90 3.05 15.59 -10.31
C LEU A 90 3.85 16.91 -10.37
N ASP A 91 5.01 16.97 -9.73
CA ASP A 91 5.90 18.11 -9.78
C ASP A 91 6.63 18.22 -11.15
N GLU A 92 6.67 17.13 -11.94
CA GLU A 92 7.14 17.15 -13.33
C GLU A 92 6.12 17.74 -14.32
N TYR A 93 4.85 17.90 -13.90
CA TYR A 93 3.79 18.39 -14.78
C TYR A 93 3.90 19.89 -15.03
N GLY A 94 3.72 20.29 -16.28
CA GLY A 94 3.56 21.70 -16.66
C GLY A 94 2.22 22.28 -16.20
N GLU A 95 2.02 23.59 -16.37
CA GLU A 95 0.79 24.28 -15.94
C GLU A 95 -0.48 23.72 -16.63
N GLU A 96 -0.39 23.37 -17.91
CA GLU A 96 -1.50 22.77 -18.66
C GLU A 96 -1.87 21.38 -18.12
N GLU A 97 -0.89 20.51 -17.91
CA GLU A 97 -1.08 19.16 -17.37
C GLU A 97 -1.62 19.20 -15.93
N LYS A 98 -1.16 20.19 -15.15
CA LYS A 98 -1.69 20.48 -13.82
C LYS A 98 -3.16 20.86 -13.88
N GLU A 99 -3.54 21.79 -14.77
CA GLU A 99 -4.93 22.22 -14.92
C GLU A 99 -5.83 21.04 -15.32
N LEU A 100 -5.42 20.26 -16.32
CA LEU A 100 -6.13 19.06 -16.77
C LEU A 100 -6.29 18.01 -15.66
N THR A 101 -5.28 17.87 -14.81
CA THR A 101 -5.32 16.96 -13.65
C THR A 101 -6.25 17.46 -12.56
N CYS A 102 -6.25 18.77 -12.28
CA CYS A 102 -6.88 19.34 -11.10
C CYS A 102 -8.27 19.93 -11.32
N GLN A 103 -8.63 20.32 -12.55
CA GLN A 103 -9.97 20.79 -12.88
C GLN A 103 -11.07 19.80 -12.48
N PRO A 104 -11.03 18.50 -12.86
CA PRO A 104 -12.09 17.56 -12.47
C PRO A 104 -12.16 17.36 -10.95
N MET A 105 -11.03 17.44 -10.26
CA MET A 105 -10.97 17.30 -8.81
C MET A 105 -11.59 18.49 -8.08
N ARG A 106 -11.36 19.72 -8.57
CA ARG A 106 -11.98 20.94 -8.05
C ARG A 106 -13.49 20.94 -8.28
N ALA A 107 -13.94 20.47 -9.44
CA ALA A 107 -15.35 20.35 -9.77
C ALA A 107 -16.10 19.46 -8.76
N MET A 108 -15.54 18.29 -8.47
CA MET A 108 -16.10 17.38 -7.47
C MET A 108 -16.05 17.94 -6.05
N ALA A 109 -15.06 18.79 -5.76
CA ALA A 109 -14.91 19.45 -4.47
C ALA A 109 -15.78 20.72 -4.32
N GLY A 110 -16.48 21.14 -5.40
CA GLY A 110 -17.27 22.39 -5.41
C GLY A 110 -16.40 23.65 -5.35
N GLN A 111 -15.18 23.59 -5.90
CA GLN A 111 -14.19 24.68 -5.91
C GLN A 111 -14.00 25.32 -7.30
N ASP A 112 -14.94 25.07 -8.22
CA ASP A 112 -14.98 25.65 -9.58
C ASP A 112 -15.56 27.06 -9.61
#